data_AF-A0A413EW91-F1
#
_entry.id   AF-A0A413EW91-F1
#
_cell.length_a   1.000
_cell.length_b   1.000
_cell.length_c   1.000
_cell.angle_alpha   90.00
_cell.angle_beta   90.00
_cell.angle_gamma   90.00
#
_symmetry.space_group_name_H-M   'P 1'
#
loop_
_entity.id
_entity.type
_entity.pdbx_description
1 polymer ?
#
loop_
_entity_poly.entity_id
_entity_poly.type
_entity_poly.pdbx_seq_one_letter_code
_entity_poly.pdbx_strand_id
1 'polypeptide(L)'
;MKKKGFVFYASYYEAIQTLSVKNKLLAYEAITRYALYQDVMPNLPSRVLAILMVAMPTIDSNFEKYNKKVAKTQKGMSEFDEITNKKVDLPLKEEVPSSMQGYDELREDDDN
;
A
#
# COMPACT_ATOMS: atom_id res chain seq x y z
N MET A 1 10.77 -3.10 0.28
CA MET A 1 9.83 -3.57 1.32
C MET A 1 9.64 -5.07 1.16
N LYS A 2 9.83 -5.89 2.21
CA LYS A 2 9.59 -7.35 2.13
C LYS A 2 8.08 -7.61 2.02
N LYS A 3 7.68 -8.46 1.07
CA LYS A 3 6.27 -8.89 0.90
C LYS A 3 5.76 -9.55 2.18
N LYS A 4 4.57 -9.16 2.63
CA LYS A 4 3.87 -9.81 3.76
C LYS A 4 2.93 -10.94 3.32
N GLY A 5 2.71 -11.11 2.02
CA GLY A 5 1.79 -12.13 1.48
C GLY A 5 1.66 -12.07 -0.04
N PHE A 6 0.76 -12.90 -0.57
CA PHE A 6 0.43 -13.00 -1.99
C PHE A 6 -1.01 -13.49 -2.18
N VAL A 7 -1.55 -13.35 -3.39
CA VAL A 7 -2.89 -13.86 -3.74
C VAL A 7 -2.78 -15.30 -4.20
N PHE A 8 -3.51 -16.19 -3.54
CA PHE A 8 -3.62 -17.60 -3.92
C PHE A 8 -5.00 -17.84 -4.55
N TYR A 9 -5.05 -18.15 -5.84
CA TYR A 9 -6.31 -18.37 -6.54
C TYR A 9 -6.82 -19.80 -6.37
N ALA A 10 -8.14 -19.97 -6.37
CA ALA A 10 -8.80 -21.28 -6.32
C ALA A 10 -8.36 -22.20 -7.46
N SER A 11 -8.08 -21.65 -8.65
CA SER A 11 -7.57 -22.44 -9.78
C SER A 11 -6.25 -23.17 -9.46
N TYR A 12 -5.38 -22.58 -8.64
CA TYR A 12 -4.16 -23.26 -8.19
C TYR A 12 -4.51 -24.41 -7.26
N TYR A 13 -5.44 -24.20 -6.32
CA TYR A 13 -5.91 -25.24 -5.41
C TYR A 13 -6.44 -26.44 -6.19
N GLU A 14 -7.34 -26.21 -7.15
CA GLU A 14 -7.94 -27.24 -7.99
C GLU A 14 -6.89 -27.99 -8.82
N ALA A 15 -5.95 -27.26 -9.45
CA ALA A 15 -4.86 -27.87 -10.20
C ALA A 15 -3.99 -28.78 -9.30
N ILE A 16 -3.69 -28.34 -8.08
CA ILE A 16 -2.94 -29.13 -7.10
C ILE A 16 -3.72 -30.39 -6.69
N GLN A 17 -5.05 -30.34 -6.59
CA GLN A 17 -5.84 -31.51 -6.20
C GLN A 17 -5.69 -32.70 -7.17
N THR A 18 -5.31 -32.45 -8.43
CA THR A 18 -5.06 -33.49 -9.44
C THR A 18 -3.78 -34.29 -9.21
N LEU A 19 -2.92 -33.86 -8.28
CA LEU A 19 -1.62 -34.48 -8.00
C LEU A 19 -1.73 -35.59 -6.94
N SER A 20 -0.73 -36.47 -6.89
CA SER A 20 -0.54 -37.40 -5.77
C SER A 20 -0.26 -36.64 -4.47
N VAL A 21 -0.56 -37.23 -3.31
CA VAL A 21 -0.39 -36.60 -1.99
C VAL A 21 1.01 -35.99 -1.81
N LYS A 22 2.07 -36.72 -2.19
CA LYS A 22 3.46 -36.23 -2.15
C LYS A 22 3.68 -34.99 -3.03
N ASN A 23 3.11 -34.98 -4.24
CA ASN A 23 3.27 -33.88 -5.18
C ASN A 23 2.40 -32.66 -4.80
N LYS A 24 1.29 -32.86 -4.07
CA LYS A 24 0.50 -31.75 -3.54
C LYS A 24 1.34 -30.87 -2.62
N LEU A 25 2.05 -31.48 -1.67
CA LEU A 25 2.94 -30.78 -0.75
C LEU A 25 4.00 -29.97 -1.52
N LEU A 26 4.68 -30.61 -2.47
CA LEU A 26 5.70 -29.95 -3.30
C LEU A 26 5.12 -28.77 -4.10
N ALA A 27 3.89 -28.88 -4.60
CA ALA A 27 3.26 -27.81 -5.35
C ALA A 27 2.90 -26.60 -4.47
N TYR A 28 2.34 -26.84 -3.28
CA TYR A 28 2.11 -25.76 -2.33
C TYR A 28 3.41 -25.06 -1.93
N GLU A 29 4.46 -25.83 -1.63
CA GLU A 29 5.76 -25.30 -1.26
C GLU A 29 6.40 -24.50 -2.41
N ALA A 30 6.38 -25.03 -3.64
CA ALA A 30 6.92 -24.35 -4.80
C ALA A 30 6.23 -23.00 -5.07
N ILE A 31 4.89 -22.97 -5.05
CA ILE A 31 4.12 -21.74 -5.30
C ILE A 31 4.35 -20.71 -4.21
N THR A 32 4.30 -21.13 -2.93
CA THR A 32 4.48 -20.22 -1.79
C THR A 32 5.89 -19.65 -1.74
N ARG A 33 6.91 -20.49 -1.97
CA ARG A 33 8.32 -20.06 -2.00
C ARG A 33 8.56 -19.05 -3.12
N TYR A 34 8.04 -19.32 -4.31
CA TYR A 34 8.14 -18.38 -5.42
C TYR A 34 7.39 -17.07 -5.12
N ALA A 35 6.16 -17.15 -4.63
CA ALA A 35 5.34 -15.95 -4.41
C ALA A 35 5.89 -15.00 -3.35
N LEU A 36 6.53 -15.56 -2.31
CA LEU A 36 7.10 -14.81 -1.19
C LEU A 36 8.54 -14.35 -1.45
N TYR A 37 9.35 -15.18 -2.11
CA TYR A 37 10.81 -14.97 -2.22
C TYR A 37 11.34 -14.88 -3.65
N GLN A 38 10.48 -15.05 -4.66
CA GLN A 38 10.90 -15.16 -6.07
C GLN A 38 11.92 -16.28 -6.29
N ASP A 39 11.89 -17.31 -5.44
CA ASP A 39 12.78 -18.46 -5.46
C ASP A 39 12.08 -19.67 -6.08
N VAL A 40 12.70 -20.24 -7.12
CA VAL A 40 12.19 -21.39 -7.87
C VAL A 40 12.85 -22.65 -7.35
N MET A 41 12.07 -23.54 -6.75
CA MET A 41 12.59 -24.79 -6.20
C MET A 41 13.18 -25.67 -7.32
N PRO A 42 14.43 -26.16 -7.18
CA PRO A 42 15.05 -27.04 -8.18
C PRO A 42 14.42 -28.44 -8.16
N ASN A 43 14.59 -29.18 -9.26
CA ASN A 43 14.24 -30.61 -9.38
C ASN A 43 12.77 -30.96 -9.08
N LEU A 44 11.85 -30.06 -9.45
CA LEU A 44 10.43 -30.31 -9.32
C LEU A 44 9.93 -31.40 -10.28
N PRO A 45 9.00 -32.28 -9.83
CA PRO A 45 8.30 -33.18 -10.75
C PRO A 45 7.61 -32.39 -11.86
N SER A 46 7.63 -32.89 -13.10
CA SER A 46 7.15 -32.14 -14.27
C SER A 46 5.74 -31.59 -14.13
N ARG A 47 4.82 -32.34 -13.51
CA ARG A 47 3.45 -31.87 -13.24
C ARG A 47 3.39 -30.72 -12.23
N VAL A 48 4.23 -30.76 -11.20
CA VAL A 48 4.33 -29.67 -10.21
C VAL A 48 4.93 -28.43 -10.87
N LEU A 49 5.99 -28.61 -11.66
CA LEU A 49 6.62 -27.51 -12.41
C LEU A 49 5.63 -26.86 -13.36
N ALA A 50 4.82 -27.64 -14.09
CA ALA A 50 3.81 -27.10 -15.00
C ALA A 50 2.80 -26.20 -14.28
N ILE A 51 2.30 -26.64 -13.11
CA ILE A 51 1.38 -25.83 -12.29
C ILE A 51 2.07 -24.55 -11.82
N LEU A 52 3.33 -24.63 -11.35
CA LEU A 52 4.09 -23.46 -10.95
C LEU A 52 4.25 -22.47 -12.12
N MET A 53 4.64 -22.94 -13.30
CA MET A 53 4.84 -22.11 -14.49
C MET A 53 3.56 -21.36 -14.90
N VAL A 54 2.38 -21.95 -14.70
CA VAL A 54 1.10 -21.27 -14.94
C VAL A 54 0.80 -20.23 -13.86
N ALA A 55 1.21 -20.48 -12.60
CA ALA A 55 0.99 -19.55 -11.50
C ALA A 55 1.95 -18.34 -11.52
N MET A 56 3.19 -18.51 -11.99
CA MET A 56 4.23 -17.46 -11.96
C MET A 56 3.77 -16.14 -12.60
N PRO A 57 3.25 -16.10 -13.85
CA PRO A 57 2.88 -14.83 -14.51
C PRO A 57 1.80 -14.06 -13.75
N THR A 58 0.84 -14.79 -13.18
CA THR A 58 -0.24 -14.20 -12.37
C THR A 58 0.26 -13.65 -11.04
N ILE A 59 1.23 -14.31 -10.42
CA ILE A 59 1.90 -13.83 -9.21
C ILE A 59 2.70 -12.56 -9.51
N ASP A 60 3.45 -12.55 -10.61
CA ASP A 60 4.28 -11.42 -11.03
C ASP A 60 3.43 -10.20 -11.39
N SER A 61 2.36 -10.40 -12.15
CA SER A 61 1.43 -9.30 -12.49
C SER A 61 0.83 -8.68 -11.23
N ASN A 62 0.43 -9.49 -10.26
CA ASN A 62 -0.10 -9.01 -8.99
C ASN A 62 0.97 -8.25 -8.18
N PHE A 63 2.22 -8.72 -8.21
CA PHE A 63 3.33 -8.02 -7.57
C PHE A 63 3.60 -6.66 -8.20
N GLU A 64 3.66 -6.61 -9.53
CA GLU A 64 3.89 -5.37 -10.28
C GLU A 64 2.79 -4.35 -9.99
N LYS A 65 1.52 -4.79 -10.00
CA LYS A 65 0.35 -3.95 -9.66
C LYS A 65 0.45 -3.42 -8.24
N TYR A 66 0.80 -4.26 -7.27
CA TYR A 66 0.96 -3.85 -5.88
C TYR A 66 2.07 -2.80 -5.73
N ASN A 67 3.26 -3.06 -6.30
CA ASN A 67 4.39 -2.13 -6.22
C ASN A 67 4.06 -0.78 -6.89
N LYS A 68 3.39 -0.79 -8.04
CA LYS A 68 2.91 0.44 -8.71
C LYS A 68 1.96 1.23 -7.82
N LYS A 69 1.05 0.57 -7.09
CA LYS A 69 0.14 1.23 -6.15
C LYS A 69 0.91 1.85 -4.97
N VAL A 70 1.79 1.08 -4.33
CA VAL A 70 2.60 1.57 -3.20
C VAL A 70 3.47 2.76 -3.61
N ALA A 71 4.15 2.68 -4.76
CA ALA A 71 4.98 3.77 -5.27
C ALA A 71 4.15 5.04 -5.55
N LYS A 72 2.94 4.90 -6.12
CA LYS A 72 2.03 6.03 -6.33
C LYS A 72 1.58 6.66 -5.01
N THR A 73 1.23 5.86 -4.01
CA THR A 73 0.85 6.36 -2.68
C THR A 73 2.00 7.08 -2.00
N GLN A 74 3.22 6.53 -2.07
CA GLN A 74 4.41 7.18 -1.52
C GLN A 74 4.72 8.50 -2.22
N LYS A 75 4.61 8.57 -3.56
CA LYS A 75 4.77 9.82 -4.31
C LYS A 75 3.72 10.85 -3.91
N GLY A 76 2.45 10.44 -3.80
CA GLY A 76 1.37 11.33 -3.39
C GLY A 76 1.54 11.86 -1.96
N MET A 77 2.04 11.03 -1.03
CA MET A 77 2.41 11.49 0.32
C MET A 77 3.56 12.50 0.27
N SER A 78 4.62 12.23 -0.50
CA SER A 78 5.73 13.16 -0.67
C SER A 78 5.29 14.51 -1.25
N GLU A 79 4.42 14.50 -2.26
CA GLU A 79 3.88 15.72 -2.88
C GLU A 79 2.98 16.50 -1.89
N PHE A 80 2.16 15.79 -1.10
CA PHE A 80 1.36 16.41 -0.05
C PHE A 80 2.22 17.01 1.07
N ASP A 81 3.29 16.32 1.47
CA ASP A 81 4.26 16.81 2.45
C ASP A 81 4.99 18.05 1.92
N GLU A 82 5.35 18.10 0.63
CA GLU A 82 5.92 19.30 0.00
C GLU A 82 4.95 20.49 -0.01
N ILE A 83 3.67 20.25 -0.31
CA ILE A 83 2.64 21.29 -0.32
C ILE A 83 2.39 21.84 1.09
N THR A 84 2.27 20.97 2.09
CA THR A 84 2.00 21.37 3.48
C THR A 84 3.18 22.07 4.15
N ASN A 85 4.42 21.73 3.77
CA ASN A 85 5.63 22.38 4.29
C ASN A 85 5.96 23.70 3.58
N LYS A 86 5.26 24.07 2.51
CA LYS A 86 5.44 25.35 1.85
C LYS A 86 4.88 26.46 2.75
N LYS A 87 5.76 27.24 3.38
CA LYS A 87 5.37 28.42 4.15
C LYS A 87 4.57 29.37 3.24
N VAL A 88 3.31 29.59 3.59
CA VAL A 88 2.48 30.61 2.95
C VAL A 88 2.73 31.90 3.71
N ASP A 89 3.22 32.93 3.03
CA ASP A 89 3.34 34.26 3.61
C ASP A 89 1.93 34.79 3.87
N LEU A 90 1.57 34.89 5.16
CA LEU A 90 0.36 35.56 5.57
C LEU A 90 0.51 37.05 5.23
N PRO A 91 -0.54 37.70 4.68
CA PRO A 91 -0.51 39.13 4.47
C PRO A 91 -0.18 39.80 5.81
N LEU A 92 0.81 40.71 5.77
CA LEU A 92 1.13 41.54 6.93
C LEU A 92 -0.16 42.23 7.37
N LYS A 93 -0.48 42.09 8.65
CA LYS A 93 -1.62 42.78 9.26
C LYS A 93 -1.42 44.27 8.94
N GLU A 94 -2.28 44.83 8.10
CA GLU A 94 -2.31 46.29 7.93
C GLU A 94 -2.52 46.87 9.32
N GLU A 95 -1.61 47.74 9.74
CA GLU A 95 -1.79 48.48 10.97
C GLU A 95 -3.05 49.32 10.80
N VAL A 96 -4.11 48.88 11.47
CA VAL A 96 -5.35 49.63 11.57
C VAL A 96 -4.96 51.00 12.13
N PRO A 97 -5.30 52.11 11.45
CA PRO A 97 -5.01 53.44 11.96
C PRO A 97 -5.56 53.58 13.39
N SER A 98 -4.75 54.17 14.26
CA SER A 98 -4.97 54.41 15.69
C SER A 98 -6.20 55.28 16.04
N SER A 99 -7.19 55.42 15.15
CA SER A 99 -8.35 56.30 15.31
C SER A 99 -9.65 55.58 15.68
N MET A 100 -9.63 54.28 15.95
CA MET A 100 -10.82 53.51 16.40
C MET A 100 -10.67 52.87 17.79
N GLN A 101 -9.75 53.35 18.63
CA GLN A 101 -9.80 53.07 20.08
C GLN A 101 -10.77 54.05 20.72
N GLY A 102 -12.07 53.73 20.70
CA GLY A 102 -13.04 54.71 21.16
C GLY A 102 -14.42 54.25 21.57
N TYR A 103 -14.87 53.02 21.36
CA TYR A 103 -16.21 52.62 21.83
C TYR A 103 -16.26 51.11 22.08
N ASP A 104 -16.02 50.70 23.32
CA ASP A 104 -16.73 49.59 23.97
C ASP A 104 -16.39 49.59 25.47
N GLU A 105 -16.92 50.59 26.20
CA GLU A 105 -17.26 50.43 27.61
C GLU A 105 -18.72 49.97 27.66
N LEU A 106 -18.95 48.67 27.54
CA LEU A 106 -20.21 48.08 27.97
C LEU A 106 -20.06 47.73 29.44
N ARG A 107 -20.74 48.54 30.26
CA ARG A 107 -20.94 48.31 31.70
C ARG A 107 -21.60 46.96 31.89
N GLU A 108 -20.97 46.10 32.69
CA GLU A 108 -21.67 45.00 33.34
C GLU A 108 -22.47 45.63 34.48
N ASP A 109 -23.78 45.79 34.27
CA ASP A 109 -24.71 46.09 35.35
C ASP A 109 -24.88 44.81 36.18
N ASP A 110 -24.45 44.87 37.44
CA ASP A 110 -24.72 43.89 38.48
C ASP A 110 -26.23 43.81 38.73
N ASP A 111 -26.85 42.67 38.40
CA ASP A 111 -28.20 42.32 38.87
C ASP A 111 -28.10 41.57 40.22
N ASN A 112 -28.77 42.15 41.22
CA ASN A 112 -28.89 41.74 42.62
C ASN A 112 -29.99 40.69 42.85
#